data_AF-Q8MKA2-F1
#
_entry.id   AF-Q8MKA2-F1
#
_cell.length_a   1.000
_cell.length_b   1.000
_cell.length_c   1.000
_cell.angle_alpha   90.00
_cell.angle_beta   90.00
_cell.angle_gamma   90.00
#
_symmetry.space_group_name_H-M   'P 1'
#
loop_
_entity.id
_entity.type
_entity.pdbx_description
1 polymer ?
#
loop_
_entity_poly.entity_id
_entity_poly.type
_entity_poly.pdbx_seq_one_letter_code
_entity_poly.pdbx_strand_id
1 'polypeptide(L)'
;ARVVILMVWIVSGLTSFLPIQMHWYRATHQEAINCYAKETCCDFFTNQAYAIASSVVSFYLPLVVMVFVYSRVFQVAKRQLQKIDKSEGRFHAQNLSQVEQDGRGGHGHRRSSKFCLKEHKALKTLGIIMGTFTLCWLPFFIVNIVHVIQDNLISKEVYILLNWVGYVNSAFNPLIY
;
A
#
# COMPACT_ATOMS: atom_id res chain seq x y z
N ALA A 1 12.50 8.00 13.29
CA ALA A 1 12.54 6.87 12.32
C ALA A 1 12.71 5.51 13.01
N ARG A 2 13.81 5.25 13.73
CA ARG A 2 14.08 3.93 14.35
C ARG A 2 13.01 3.46 15.35
N VAL A 3 12.51 4.38 16.19
CA VAL A 3 11.40 4.08 17.12
C VAL A 3 10.13 3.64 16.38
N VAL A 4 9.80 4.32 15.28
CA VAL A 4 8.62 3.96 14.46
C VAL A 4 8.79 2.56 13.85
N ILE A 5 9.98 2.25 13.32
CA ILE A 5 10.29 0.92 12.78
C ILE A 5 10.15 -0.15 13.86
N LEU A 6 10.71 0.09 15.06
CA LEU A 6 10.61 -0.84 16.19
C LEU A 6 9.15 -1.05 16.62
N MET A 7 8.35 0.01 16.69
CA MET A 7 6.92 -0.09 16.98
C MET A 7 6.16 -0.91 15.93
N VAL A 8 6.48 -0.75 14.63
CA VAL A 8 5.88 -1.58 13.57
C VAL A 8 6.18 -3.05 13.79
N TRP A 9 7.44 -3.42 14.07
CA TRP A 9 7.79 -4.81 14.36
C TRP A 9 7.11 -5.37 15.61
N ILE A 10 7.01 -4.57 16.68
CA ILE A 10 6.31 -4.97 17.91
C ILE A 10 4.83 -5.21 17.62
N VAL A 11 4.16 -4.26 16.96
CA VAL A 11 2.73 -4.39 16.65
C VAL A 11 2.49 -5.59 15.73
N SER A 12 3.28 -5.75 14.66
CA SER A 12 3.18 -6.91 13.77
C SER A 12 3.43 -8.23 14.51
N GLY A 13 4.41 -8.28 15.42
CA GLY A 13 4.68 -9.45 16.23
C GLY A 13 3.52 -9.78 17.18
N LEU A 14 2.95 -8.77 17.84
CA LEU A 14 1.80 -8.94 18.74
C LEU A 14 0.53 -9.36 18.00
N THR A 15 0.28 -8.86 16.80
CA THR A 15 -0.92 -9.24 16.03
C THR A 15 -0.80 -10.60 15.36
N SER A 16 0.41 -11.10 15.15
CA SER A 16 0.66 -12.40 14.52
C SER A 16 1.01 -13.51 15.53
N PHE A 17 2.11 -13.39 16.26
CA PHE A 17 2.62 -14.46 17.12
C PHE A 17 1.69 -14.73 18.30
N LEU A 18 1.19 -13.70 18.97
CA LEU A 18 0.40 -13.89 20.19
C LEU A 18 -0.90 -14.67 19.92
N PRO A 19 -1.75 -14.30 18.93
CA PRO A 19 -2.95 -15.08 18.63
C PRO A 19 -2.68 -16.50 18.15
N ILE A 20 -1.57 -16.72 17.44
CA ILE A 20 -1.20 -18.05 16.93
C ILE A 20 -0.75 -18.96 18.08
N GLN A 21 0.16 -18.47 18.93
CA GLN A 21 0.71 -19.24 20.06
C GLN A 21 -0.33 -19.48 21.16
N MET A 22 -1.23 -18.52 21.39
CA MET A 22 -2.35 -18.69 22.32
C MET A 22 -3.53 -19.47 21.71
N HIS A 23 -3.41 -19.90 20.45
CA HIS A 23 -4.43 -20.64 19.70
C HIS A 23 -5.78 -19.92 19.54
N TRP A 24 -5.82 -18.61 19.70
CA TRP A 24 -7.02 -17.78 19.55
C TRP A 24 -7.55 -17.75 18.12
N TYR A 25 -6.74 -18.11 17.14
CA TYR A 25 -7.16 -18.19 15.74
C TYR A 25 -7.98 -19.44 15.42
N ARG A 26 -7.89 -20.52 16.22
CA ARG A 26 -8.42 -21.84 15.85
C ARG A 26 -9.94 -21.82 15.63
N ALA A 27 -10.39 -22.48 14.57
CA ALA A 27 -11.80 -22.73 14.28
C ALA A 27 -12.31 -23.95 15.04
N THR A 28 -13.62 -24.01 15.27
CA THR A 28 -14.26 -25.05 16.11
C THR A 28 -14.99 -26.15 15.32
N HIS A 29 -14.97 -26.11 13.98
CA HIS A 29 -15.61 -27.14 13.16
C HIS A 29 -14.74 -28.41 13.07
N GLN A 30 -15.37 -29.56 12.85
CA GLN A 30 -14.72 -30.88 12.97
C GLN A 30 -13.53 -31.07 12.03
N GLU A 31 -13.61 -30.57 10.79
CA GLU A 31 -12.51 -30.68 9.82
C GLU A 31 -11.25 -29.94 10.28
N ALA A 32 -11.40 -28.72 10.85
CA ALA A 32 -10.31 -27.97 11.43
C ALA A 32 -9.68 -28.69 12.62
N ILE A 33 -10.50 -29.22 13.53
CA ILE A 33 -10.00 -29.97 14.71
C ILE A 33 -9.20 -31.19 14.26
N ASN A 34 -9.72 -31.95 13.28
CA ASN A 34 -9.03 -33.10 12.72
C ASN A 34 -7.71 -32.71 12.06
N CYS A 35 -7.66 -31.56 11.37
CA CYS A 35 -6.42 -31.04 10.80
C CYS A 35 -5.41 -30.64 11.89
N TYR A 36 -5.84 -29.90 12.93
CA TYR A 36 -4.94 -29.46 14.00
C TYR A 36 -4.32 -30.62 14.79
N ALA A 37 -5.02 -31.75 14.90
CA ALA A 37 -4.52 -32.96 15.56
C ALA A 37 -3.55 -33.76 14.68
N LYS A 38 -3.57 -33.56 13.36
CA LYS A 38 -2.75 -34.33 12.40
C LYS A 38 -1.47 -33.59 12.08
N GLU A 39 -0.32 -34.17 12.42
CA GLU A 39 1.00 -33.57 12.15
C GLU A 39 1.27 -33.27 10.67
N THR A 40 0.64 -34.03 9.75
CA THR A 40 0.80 -33.82 8.31
C THR A 40 -0.15 -32.76 7.73
N CYS A 41 -1.01 -32.15 8.54
CA CYS A 41 -1.97 -31.14 8.09
C CYS A 41 -1.55 -29.75 8.59
N CYS A 42 -1.37 -28.81 7.67
CA CYS A 42 -0.97 -27.43 7.97
C CYS A 42 -1.88 -26.44 7.23
N ASP A 43 -3.19 -26.69 7.29
CA ASP A 43 -4.18 -25.78 6.72
C ASP A 43 -4.55 -24.70 7.73
N PHE A 44 -4.63 -23.46 7.25
CA PHE A 44 -4.89 -22.29 8.07
C PHE A 44 -6.40 -22.05 8.28
N PHE A 45 -7.04 -22.95 9.02
CA PHE A 45 -8.43 -22.76 9.46
C PHE A 45 -8.48 -21.68 10.55
N THR A 46 -9.31 -20.67 10.37
CA THR A 46 -9.47 -19.56 11.33
C THR A 46 -10.92 -19.37 11.74
N ASN A 47 -11.15 -18.91 12.97
CA ASN A 47 -12.47 -18.45 13.37
C ASN A 47 -12.77 -17.05 12.80
N GLN A 48 -14.06 -16.73 12.75
CA GLN A 48 -14.54 -15.51 12.10
C GLN A 48 -14.01 -14.24 12.78
N ALA A 49 -13.99 -14.20 14.11
CA ALA A 49 -13.53 -13.05 14.87
C ALA A 49 -12.06 -12.74 14.58
N TYR A 50 -11.21 -13.76 14.60
CA TYR A 50 -9.79 -13.61 14.30
C TYR A 50 -9.57 -13.19 12.86
N ALA A 51 -10.23 -13.83 11.89
CA ALA A 51 -10.03 -13.51 10.48
C ALA A 51 -10.42 -12.06 10.14
N ILE A 52 -11.55 -11.57 10.67
CA ILE A 52 -11.97 -10.18 10.49
C ILE A 52 -11.01 -9.22 11.19
N ALA A 53 -10.75 -9.42 12.49
CA ALA A 53 -9.91 -8.52 13.27
C ALA A 53 -8.47 -8.43 12.74
N SER A 54 -7.87 -9.58 12.43
CA SER A 54 -6.51 -9.63 11.87
C SER A 54 -6.43 -8.98 10.48
N SER A 55 -7.43 -9.18 9.62
CA SER A 55 -7.49 -8.53 8.30
C SER A 55 -7.64 -7.02 8.42
N VAL A 56 -8.47 -6.54 9.35
CA VAL A 56 -8.67 -5.11 9.57
C VAL A 56 -7.40 -4.44 10.05
N VAL A 57 -6.75 -5.00 11.07
CA VAL A 57 -5.54 -4.42 11.67
C VAL A 57 -4.35 -4.51 10.71
N SER A 58 -4.20 -5.63 10.00
CA SER A 58 -3.01 -5.88 9.17
C SER A 58 -3.11 -5.28 7.77
N PHE A 59 -4.31 -5.06 7.24
CA PHE A 59 -4.50 -4.62 5.86
C PHE A 59 -5.45 -3.45 5.71
N TYR A 60 -6.73 -3.57 6.11
CA TYR A 60 -7.72 -2.55 5.76
C TYR A 60 -7.45 -1.19 6.43
N LEU A 61 -7.06 -1.17 7.71
CA LEU A 61 -6.75 0.08 8.40
C LEU A 61 -5.48 0.74 7.81
N PRO A 62 -4.34 0.04 7.65
CA PRO A 62 -3.19 0.58 6.93
C PRO A 62 -3.54 1.06 5.52
N LEU A 63 -4.34 0.32 4.76
CA LEU A 63 -4.76 0.67 3.41
C LEU A 63 -5.57 1.97 3.37
N VAL A 64 -6.56 2.12 4.25
CA VAL A 64 -7.38 3.35 4.32
C VAL A 64 -6.51 4.57 4.66
N VAL A 65 -5.64 4.43 5.67
CA VAL A 65 -4.72 5.51 6.08
C VAL A 65 -3.79 5.88 4.93
N MET A 66 -3.21 4.87 4.27
CA MET A 66 -2.33 5.03 3.13
C MET A 66 -3.03 5.73 1.97
N VAL A 67 -4.16 5.21 1.49
CA VAL A 67 -4.93 5.83 0.40
C VAL A 67 -5.30 7.27 0.74
N PHE A 68 -5.75 7.55 1.96
CA PHE A 68 -6.08 8.90 2.39
C PHE A 68 -4.86 9.84 2.38
N VAL A 69 -3.79 9.48 3.08
CA VAL A 69 -2.57 10.30 3.19
C VAL A 69 -2.00 10.56 1.80
N TYR A 70 -1.90 9.54 0.96
CA TYR A 70 -1.31 9.68 -0.35
C TYR A 70 -2.20 10.41 -1.35
N SER A 71 -3.52 10.28 -1.25
CA SER A 71 -4.45 11.15 -1.99
C SER A 71 -4.23 12.61 -1.65
N ARG A 72 -4.02 12.94 -0.36
CA ARG A 72 -3.70 14.30 0.08
C ARG A 72 -2.35 14.77 -0.46
N VAL A 73 -1.32 13.94 -0.37
CA VAL A 73 0.02 14.27 -0.90
C VAL A 73 -0.04 14.50 -2.41
N PHE A 74 -0.76 13.66 -3.16
CA PHE A 74 -0.94 13.80 -4.59
C PHE A 74 -1.70 15.08 -4.95
N GLN A 75 -2.75 15.43 -4.20
CA GLN A 75 -3.46 16.71 -4.38
C GLN A 75 -2.54 17.91 -4.15
N VAL A 76 -1.70 17.87 -3.11
CA VAL A 76 -0.74 18.95 -2.82
C VAL A 76 0.28 19.05 -3.95
N ALA A 77 0.85 17.94 -4.41
CA ALA A 77 1.80 17.93 -5.53
C ALA A 77 1.18 18.48 -6.82
N LYS A 78 -0.06 18.08 -7.15
CA LYS A 78 -0.77 18.59 -8.33
C LYS A 78 -1.01 20.10 -8.24
N ARG A 79 -1.34 20.61 -7.05
CA ARG A 79 -1.50 22.07 -6.83
C ARG A 79 -0.17 22.81 -6.99
N GLN A 80 0.95 22.23 -6.57
CA GLN A 80 2.27 22.84 -6.77
C GLN A 80 2.63 22.91 -8.26
N LEU A 81 2.38 21.85 -9.03
CA LEU A 81 2.60 21.85 -10.49
C LEU A 81 1.74 22.88 -11.21
N GLN A 82 0.45 22.99 -10.88
CA GLN A 82 -0.45 23.98 -11.48
C GLN A 82 0.01 25.42 -11.22
N LYS A 83 0.60 25.70 -10.05
CA LYS A 83 1.17 27.03 -9.76
C LYS A 83 2.42 27.32 -10.57
N ILE A 84 3.27 26.31 -10.79
CA ILE A 84 4.49 26.44 -11.60
C ILE A 84 4.13 26.66 -13.07
N ASP A 85 3.23 25.85 -13.62
CA ASP A 85 2.76 25.96 -15.01
C ASP A 85 2.12 27.33 -15.30
N LYS A 86 1.27 27.81 -14.38
CA LYS A 86 0.67 29.15 -14.46
C LYS A 86 1.70 30.28 -14.37
N SER A 87 2.83 30.07 -13.68
CA SER A 87 3.93 31.04 -13.64
C SER A 87 4.76 31.02 -14.92
N GLU A 88 5.06 29.85 -15.51
CA GLU A 88 5.77 29.75 -16.79
C GLU A 88 4.92 30.28 -17.97
N GLY A 89 3.61 30.01 -17.99
CA GLY A 89 2.69 30.54 -18.99
C GLY A 89 2.58 32.08 -19.00
N ARG A 90 2.77 32.74 -17.84
CA ARG A 90 2.84 34.21 -17.76
C ARG A 90 4.10 34.76 -18.41
N PHE A 91 5.25 34.12 -18.21
CA PHE A 91 6.50 34.55 -18.84
C PHE A 91 6.51 34.32 -20.35
N HIS A 92 5.88 33.26 -20.84
CA HIS A 92 5.82 33.00 -22.29
C HIS A 92 4.88 33.94 -23.03
N ALA A 93 3.78 34.39 -22.40
CA ALA A 93 2.92 35.44 -22.93
C ALA A 93 3.59 36.83 -22.92
N GLN A 94 4.46 37.10 -21.93
CA GLN A 94 5.28 38.33 -21.87
C GLN A 94 6.43 38.34 -22.89
N ASN A 95 7.06 37.19 -23.17
CA ASN A 95 8.15 37.11 -24.16
C ASN A 95 7.68 37.34 -25.62
N LEU A 96 6.39 37.17 -25.94
CA LEU A 96 5.87 37.60 -27.24
C LEU A 96 5.71 39.13 -27.34
N SER A 97 5.76 39.83 -26.21
CA SER A 97 5.70 41.30 -26.12
C SER A 97 7.04 41.96 -25.76
N GLN A 98 8.11 41.21 -25.51
CA GLN A 98 9.45 41.72 -25.19
C GLN A 98 10.53 41.02 -26.00
N VAL A 99 10.71 41.46 -27.25
CA VAL A 99 11.94 41.26 -28.03
C VAL A 99 13.03 42.28 -27.65
N GLU A 100 12.76 43.20 -26.71
CA GLU A 100 13.74 44.18 -26.26
C GLU A 100 14.02 44.08 -24.76
N GLN A 101 15.32 43.98 -24.46
CA GLN A 101 16.03 44.21 -23.20
C GLN A 101 16.22 43.08 -22.16
N ASP A 102 17.52 42.84 -21.98
CA ASP A 102 18.26 42.45 -20.79
C ASP A 102 18.31 40.98 -20.34
N GLY A 103 19.42 40.37 -20.76
CA GLY A 103 20.03 39.25 -20.08
C GLY A 103 20.57 39.66 -18.70
N ARG A 104 20.01 39.06 -17.64
CA ARG A 104 20.67 38.60 -16.40
C ARG A 104 19.58 38.30 -15.35
N GLY A 105 19.28 37.02 -15.11
CA GLY A 105 18.38 36.65 -14.00
C GLY A 105 17.89 35.20 -13.89
N GLY A 106 18.13 34.32 -14.88
CA GLY A 106 17.43 33.03 -14.99
C GLY A 106 17.84 31.87 -14.06
N HIS A 107 18.69 32.06 -13.05
CA HIS A 107 19.28 30.92 -12.32
C HIS A 107 18.39 30.34 -11.18
N GLY A 108 17.49 31.14 -10.59
CA GLY A 108 16.63 30.70 -9.48
C GLY A 108 15.44 29.83 -9.93
N HIS A 109 14.78 30.20 -11.03
CA HIS A 109 13.53 29.55 -11.48
C HIS A 109 13.78 28.14 -12.06
N ARG A 110 14.88 27.98 -12.82
CA ARG A 110 15.30 26.71 -13.42
C ARG A 110 15.71 25.65 -12.38
N ARG A 111 16.08 26.09 -11.16
CA ARG A 111 16.41 25.21 -10.02
C ARG A 111 15.15 24.74 -9.29
N SER A 112 14.14 25.60 -9.18
CA SER A 112 12.83 25.27 -8.59
C SER A 112 12.03 24.27 -9.45
N SER A 113 12.00 24.42 -10.77
CA SER A 113 11.30 23.46 -11.65
C SER A 113 11.97 22.08 -11.65
N LYS A 114 13.31 22.03 -11.64
CA LYS A 114 14.08 20.78 -11.50
C LYS A 114 13.85 20.08 -10.15
N PHE A 115 13.73 20.83 -9.05
CA PHE A 115 13.42 20.28 -7.74
C PHE A 115 12.00 19.70 -7.68
N CYS A 116 11.00 20.43 -8.19
CA CYS A 116 9.61 19.96 -8.23
C CYS A 116 9.43 18.72 -9.14
N LEU A 117 10.09 18.67 -10.30
CA LEU A 117 10.10 17.49 -11.17
C LEU A 117 10.74 16.27 -10.50
N LYS A 118 11.79 16.46 -9.68
CA LYS A 118 12.43 15.39 -8.91
C LYS A 118 11.53 14.87 -7.79
N GLU A 119 10.83 15.75 -7.07
CA GLU A 119 9.81 15.37 -6.08
C GLU A 119 8.65 14.62 -6.71
N HIS A 120 8.20 15.04 -7.90
CA HIS A 120 7.12 14.35 -8.61
C HIS A 120 7.52 12.95 -9.11
N LYS A 121 8.80 12.74 -9.47
CA LYS A 121 9.34 11.41 -9.79
C LYS A 121 9.32 10.49 -8.57
N ALA A 122 9.76 10.97 -7.40
CA ALA A 122 9.72 10.19 -6.17
C ALA A 122 8.28 9.83 -5.75
N LEU A 123 7.34 10.79 -5.88
CA LEU A 123 5.92 10.54 -5.62
C LEU A 123 5.29 9.54 -6.60
N LYS A 124 5.73 9.53 -7.87
CA LYS A 124 5.28 8.54 -8.85
C LYS A 124 5.74 7.14 -8.44
N THR A 125 7.01 6.98 -8.04
CA THR A 125 7.53 5.70 -7.55
C THR A 125 6.77 5.23 -6.30
N LEU A 126 6.55 6.11 -5.32
CA LEU A 126 5.70 5.80 -4.17
C LEU A 126 4.30 5.37 -4.61
N GLY A 127 3.66 6.13 -5.53
CA GLY A 127 2.40 5.78 -6.19
C GLY A 127 2.35 4.35 -6.72
N ILE A 128 3.40 3.94 -7.44
CA ILE A 128 3.51 2.60 -8.03
C ILE A 128 3.64 1.53 -6.94
N ILE A 129 4.55 1.71 -5.96
CA ILE A 129 4.74 0.75 -4.85
C ILE A 129 3.41 0.48 -4.14
N MET A 130 2.67 1.54 -3.86
CA MET A 130 1.39 1.46 -3.16
C MET A 130 0.28 0.80 -3.99
N GLY A 131 0.21 1.14 -5.28
CA GLY A 131 -0.73 0.55 -6.20
C GLY A 131 -0.48 -0.94 -6.35
N THR A 132 0.78 -1.34 -6.53
CA THR A 132 1.18 -2.75 -6.62
C THR A 132 0.83 -3.50 -5.32
N PHE A 133 1.17 -2.96 -4.14
CA PHE A 133 0.79 -3.55 -2.86
C PHE A 133 -0.72 -3.78 -2.76
N THR A 134 -1.51 -2.77 -3.10
CA THR A 134 -2.98 -2.86 -3.03
C THR A 134 -3.52 -3.88 -4.01
N LEU A 135 -3.09 -3.86 -5.28
CA LEU A 135 -3.57 -4.76 -6.31
C LEU A 135 -3.21 -6.23 -6.02
N CYS A 136 -2.06 -6.48 -5.42
CA CYS A 136 -1.63 -7.82 -5.09
C CYS A 136 -2.34 -8.38 -3.85
N TRP A 137 -2.56 -7.57 -2.81
CA TRP A 137 -3.09 -8.05 -1.54
C TRP A 137 -4.61 -7.92 -1.39
N LEU A 138 -5.23 -6.91 -2.01
CA LEU A 138 -6.67 -6.66 -1.88
C LEU A 138 -7.54 -7.87 -2.27
N PRO A 139 -7.28 -8.58 -3.39
CA PRO A 139 -8.09 -9.74 -3.75
C PRO A 139 -8.10 -10.83 -2.68
N PHE A 140 -6.92 -11.15 -2.12
CA PHE A 140 -6.79 -12.14 -1.05
C PHE A 140 -7.56 -11.72 0.21
N PHE A 141 -7.39 -10.48 0.67
CA PHE A 141 -8.08 -10.02 1.89
C PHE A 141 -9.60 -9.95 1.72
N ILE A 142 -10.10 -9.60 0.53
CA ILE A 142 -11.54 -9.69 0.22
C ILE A 142 -12.00 -11.14 0.33
N VAL A 143 -11.30 -12.07 -0.32
CA VAL A 143 -11.64 -13.50 -0.28
C VAL A 143 -11.56 -14.07 1.14
N ASN A 144 -10.62 -13.62 1.96
CA ASN A 144 -10.53 -14.03 3.36
C ASN A 144 -11.79 -13.63 4.16
N ILE A 145 -12.30 -12.41 3.97
CA ILE A 145 -13.55 -11.97 4.60
C ILE A 145 -14.76 -12.73 4.05
N VAL A 146 -14.82 -12.94 2.73
CA VAL A 146 -15.92 -13.68 2.08
C VAL A 146 -15.97 -15.13 2.56
N HIS A 147 -14.82 -15.80 2.63
CA HIS A 147 -14.71 -17.19 3.09
C HIS A 147 -15.24 -17.34 4.51
N VAL A 148 -14.95 -16.38 5.39
CA VAL A 148 -15.38 -16.36 6.78
C VAL A 148 -16.88 -16.11 6.95
N ILE A 149 -17.48 -15.33 6.06
CA ILE A 149 -18.93 -15.04 6.09
C ILE A 149 -19.72 -16.20 5.47
N GLN A 150 -19.21 -16.77 4.38
CA GLN A 150 -19.83 -17.86 3.64
C GLN A 150 -18.78 -18.92 3.30
N ASP A 151 -18.81 -20.00 4.07
CA ASP A 151 -17.97 -21.18 3.81
C ASP A 151 -18.34 -21.82 2.45
N ASN A 152 -17.35 -22.44 1.80
CA ASN A 152 -17.48 -23.19 0.55
C ASN A 152 -17.89 -22.40 -0.71
N LEU A 153 -17.95 -21.07 -0.66
CA LEU A 153 -18.19 -20.26 -1.87
C LEU A 153 -16.97 -20.22 -2.81
N ILE A 154 -15.77 -20.32 -2.24
CA ILE A 154 -14.49 -20.13 -2.95
C ILE A 154 -13.66 -21.40 -2.83
N SER A 155 -13.17 -21.90 -3.97
CA SER A 155 -12.26 -23.05 -4.03
C SER A 155 -10.96 -22.78 -3.27
N LYS A 156 -10.44 -23.80 -2.59
CA LYS A 156 -9.14 -23.77 -1.92
C LYS A 156 -8.00 -23.38 -2.87
N GLU A 157 -8.07 -23.79 -4.13
CA GLU A 157 -7.08 -23.42 -5.15
C GLU A 157 -7.06 -21.92 -5.40
N VAL A 158 -8.24 -21.29 -5.52
CA VAL A 158 -8.36 -19.83 -5.71
C VAL A 158 -7.82 -19.10 -4.49
N TYR A 159 -8.15 -19.56 -3.28
CA TYR A 159 -7.62 -18.97 -2.04
C TYR A 159 -6.09 -18.99 -2.00
N ILE A 160 -5.48 -20.14 -2.34
CA ILE A 160 -4.03 -20.31 -2.39
C ILE A 160 -3.42 -19.42 -3.49
N LEU A 161 -3.99 -19.41 -4.70
CA LEU A 161 -3.50 -18.60 -5.82
C LEU A 161 -3.49 -17.10 -5.47
N LEU A 162 -4.57 -16.58 -4.88
CA LEU A 162 -4.64 -15.18 -4.48
C LEU A 162 -3.62 -14.85 -3.37
N ASN A 163 -3.37 -15.78 -2.44
CA ASN A 163 -2.32 -15.60 -1.45
C ASN A 163 -0.92 -15.52 -2.10
N TRP A 164 -0.65 -16.37 -3.09
CA TRP A 164 0.60 -16.31 -3.87
C TRP A 164 0.77 -14.99 -4.61
N VAL A 165 -0.31 -14.42 -5.17
CA VAL A 165 -0.27 -13.08 -5.77
C VAL A 165 0.19 -12.03 -4.75
N GLY A 166 -0.29 -12.13 -3.51
CA GLY A 166 0.17 -11.31 -2.38
C GLY A 166 1.67 -11.46 -2.12
N TYR A 167 2.20 -12.69 -2.12
CA TYR A 167 3.64 -12.95 -1.93
C TYR A 167 4.51 -12.39 -3.06
N VAL A 168 4.04 -12.44 -4.31
CA VAL A 168 4.75 -11.88 -5.47
C VAL A 168 4.96 -10.36 -5.31
N ASN A 169 4.13 -9.64 -4.55
CA ASN A 169 4.36 -8.22 -4.22
C ASN A 169 5.78 -7.96 -3.69
N SER A 170 6.31 -8.86 -2.86
CA SER A 170 7.63 -8.69 -2.28
C SER A 170 8.75 -8.72 -3.33
N ALA A 171 8.55 -9.43 -4.45
CA ALA A 171 9.49 -9.51 -5.56
C ALA A 171 9.48 -8.25 -6.44
N PHE A 172 8.39 -7.49 -6.46
CA PHE A 172 8.33 -6.22 -7.19
C PHE A 172 9.08 -5.09 -6.47
N ASN A 173 9.29 -5.19 -5.16
CA ASN A 173 9.96 -4.13 -4.39
C ASN A 173 11.35 -3.78 -4.99
N PRO A 174 12.30 -4.71 -5.21
CA PRO A 174 13.60 -4.39 -5.82
C PRO A 174 13.55 -3.88 -7.27
N LEU A 175 12.46 -4.15 -8.01
CA LEU A 175 12.30 -3.69 -9.40
C LEU A 175 11.76 -2.25 -9.47
N ILE A 176 11.05 -1.81 -8.43
CA ILE A 176 10.41 -0.50 -8.38
C ILE A 176 11.33 0.56 -7.74
N TYR A 177 12.17 0.16 -6.77
CA TYR A 177 13.17 1.03 -6.14
C TYR A 177 14.36 1.31 -7.08
#